data_AF-A0A7K1WZ86-F1
#
_entry.id   AF-A0A7K1WZ86-F1
#
_cell.length_a   1.000
_cell.length_b   1.000
_cell.length_c   1.000
_cell.angle_alpha   90.00
_cell.angle_beta   90.00
_cell.angle_gamma   90.00
#
_symmetry.space_group_name_H-M   'P 1'
#
loop_
_entity.id
_entity.type
_entity.pdbx_description
1 polymer ?
#
loop_
_entity_poly.entity_id
_entity_poly.type
_entity_poly.pdbx_seq_one_letter_code
_entity_poly.pdbx_strand_id
1 'polypeptide(L)'
;MKNIFLYALLFCSVFCFSQNYTERYNEGLERYEYFNNGVMIGYKTYQSYNQTWKYTDLTAQPNPYTNKSLDYGKTINTQDVDLQGRTATLKQQKYNTNKEKIQNYMDHIYDGLQDKLPRETLNTMKSRLYNEVCLKLPRLDFSIDSNTNYACQMILDGAYKIRNEEIDKLASLINDPKETIAIDYIVEYSFINNDWKTVNYDTTGGEVTFEDNHILFKRGSAWKDRKLTLKYFNTKEKMYIYDSEFGEVHTDETVISGSNISKIIFYDKDKSNKYCYFLKH
;
A
#
# COMPACT_ATOMS: atom_id res chain seq x y z
N MET A 1 -17.17 51.35 80.67
CA MET A 1 -17.98 50.59 79.68
C MET A 1 -17.24 50.28 78.36
N LYS A 2 -16.31 51.11 77.87
CA LYS A 2 -15.55 50.84 76.62
C LYS A 2 -14.74 49.52 76.62
N ASN A 3 -14.19 49.11 77.77
CA ASN A 3 -13.36 47.90 77.84
C ASN A 3 -14.16 46.59 77.77
N ILE A 4 -15.44 46.59 78.15
CA ILE A 4 -16.29 45.39 78.10
C ILE A 4 -16.60 45.00 76.65
N PHE A 5 -16.75 45.99 75.77
CA PHE A 5 -17.03 45.74 74.35
C PHE A 5 -15.83 45.08 73.63
N LEU A 6 -14.61 45.44 74.01
CA LEU A 6 -13.39 44.85 73.45
C LEU A 6 -13.25 43.37 73.83
N TYR A 7 -13.56 43.00 75.08
CA TYR A 7 -13.54 41.61 75.52
C TYR A 7 -14.65 40.77 74.88
N ALA A 8 -15.84 41.35 74.67
CA ALA A 8 -16.92 40.68 73.95
C ALA A 8 -16.54 40.40 72.48
N LEU A 9 -15.85 41.33 71.82
CA LEU A 9 -15.40 41.19 70.43
C LEU A 9 -14.29 40.12 70.28
N LEU A 10 -13.37 40.07 71.25
CA LEU A 10 -12.31 39.05 71.34
C LEU A 10 -12.86 37.64 71.62
N PHE A 11 -13.91 37.52 72.44
CA PHE A 11 -14.58 36.24 72.68
C PHE A 11 -15.40 35.76 71.47
N CYS A 12 -16.03 36.68 70.71
CA CYS A 12 -16.75 36.31 69.49
C CYS A 12 -15.83 35.74 68.39
N SER A 13 -14.56 36.15 68.33
CA SER A 13 -13.62 35.61 67.33
C SER A 13 -13.19 34.15 67.55
N VAL A 14 -13.38 33.58 68.75
CA VAL A 14 -12.98 32.19 69.04
C VAL A 14 -14.07 31.17 68.64
N PHE A 15 -15.30 31.61 68.40
CA PHE A 15 -16.41 30.75 68.00
C PHE A 15 -16.68 30.74 66.50
N CYS A 16 -15.91 31.48 65.71
CA CYS A 16 -16.02 31.46 64.27
C CYS A 16 -15.10 30.36 63.70
N PHE A 17 -15.72 29.34 63.12
CA PHE A 17 -15.16 28.32 62.22
C PHE A 17 -14.58 27.05 62.86
N SER A 18 -15.49 26.13 63.23
CA SER A 18 -15.22 24.69 63.03
C SER A 18 -15.95 24.25 61.77
N GLN A 19 -15.33 24.41 60.61
CA GLN A 19 -15.77 23.67 59.43
C GLN A 19 -15.37 22.21 59.67
N ASN A 20 -16.33 21.32 59.90
CA ASN A 20 -16.08 19.93 60.26
C ASN A 20 -15.70 19.04 59.06
N TYR A 21 -15.33 19.65 57.93
CA TYR A 21 -14.94 18.94 56.72
C TYR A 21 -13.43 18.68 56.73
N THR A 22 -13.03 17.40 56.69
CA THR A 22 -11.61 17.02 56.59
C THR A 22 -11.39 16.21 55.32
N GLU A 23 -10.33 16.54 54.57
CA GLU A 23 -9.85 15.80 53.40
C GLU A 23 -8.63 14.98 53.81
N ARG A 24 -8.63 13.67 53.52
CA ARG A 24 -7.50 12.78 53.78
C ARG A 24 -7.19 11.95 52.55
N TYR A 25 -5.94 11.94 52.12
CA TYR A 25 -5.50 11.02 51.06
C TYR A 25 -5.39 9.59 51.63
N ASN A 26 -5.97 8.63 50.93
CA ASN A 26 -5.85 7.22 51.22
C ASN A 26 -4.97 6.58 50.14
N GLU A 27 -3.71 6.31 50.51
CA GLU A 27 -2.72 5.74 49.61
C GLU A 27 -3.12 4.35 49.11
N GLY A 28 -3.68 3.50 49.99
CA GLY A 28 -4.10 2.14 49.61
C GLY A 28 -5.27 2.09 48.62
N LEU A 29 -6.03 3.19 48.49
CA LEU A 29 -7.17 3.32 47.57
C LEU A 29 -6.97 4.42 46.53
N GLU A 30 -5.79 5.03 46.49
CA GLU A 30 -5.40 6.12 45.58
C GLU A 30 -6.47 7.22 45.41
N ARG A 31 -7.10 7.63 46.51
CA ARG A 31 -8.22 8.59 46.50
C ARG A 31 -8.16 9.57 47.66
N TYR A 32 -8.78 10.73 47.49
CA TYR A 32 -8.99 11.66 48.60
C TYR A 32 -10.37 11.43 49.19
N GLU A 33 -10.43 11.20 50.50
CA GLU A 33 -11.63 10.92 51.29
C GLU A 33 -12.07 12.20 52.02
N TYR A 34 -13.36 12.50 51.99
CA TYR A 34 -13.98 13.65 52.64
C TYR A 34 -14.80 13.18 53.83
N PHE A 35 -14.58 13.79 55.00
CA PHE A 35 -15.29 13.47 56.24
C PHE A 35 -16.00 14.69 56.80
N ASN A 36 -17.18 14.50 57.37
CA ASN A 36 -17.91 15.48 58.17
C ASN A 36 -18.19 14.87 59.56
N ASN A 37 -17.79 15.54 60.64
CA ASN A 37 -17.95 15.04 62.01
C ASN A 37 -17.40 13.60 62.22
N GLY A 38 -16.28 13.27 61.55
CA GLY A 38 -15.66 11.94 61.61
C GLY A 38 -16.32 10.86 60.73
N VAL A 39 -17.44 11.16 60.06
CA VAL A 39 -18.13 10.25 59.14
C VAL A 39 -17.73 10.60 57.70
N MET A 40 -17.35 9.60 56.89
CA MET A 40 -17.03 9.82 55.49
C MET A 40 -18.29 10.21 54.71
N ILE A 41 -18.25 11.34 54.03
CA ILE A 41 -19.37 11.89 53.23
C ILE A 41 -19.15 11.76 51.72
N GLY A 42 -17.93 11.46 51.29
CA GLY A 42 -17.60 11.33 49.88
C GLY A 42 -16.12 11.05 49.63
N TYR A 43 -15.75 10.87 48.37
CA TYR A 43 -14.36 10.77 47.94
C TYR A 43 -14.17 11.28 46.50
N LYS A 44 -12.99 11.80 46.17
CA LYS A 44 -12.56 12.08 44.79
C LYS A 44 -11.45 11.12 44.36
N THR A 45 -11.57 10.58 43.16
CA THR A 45 -10.55 9.75 42.51
C THR A 45 -10.09 10.44 41.23
N TYR A 46 -8.78 10.40 40.96
CA TYR A 46 -8.23 10.94 39.73
C TYR A 46 -8.44 9.95 38.59
N GLN A 47 -9.01 10.41 37.49
CA GLN A 47 -9.14 9.62 36.26
C GLN A 47 -8.02 10.04 35.30
N SER A 48 -6.99 9.21 35.19
CA SER A 48 -5.83 9.41 34.31
C SER A 48 -6.22 9.65 32.85
N TYR A 49 -7.22 8.91 32.36
CA TYR A 49 -7.61 8.93 30.95
C TYR A 49 -8.14 10.28 30.46
N ASN A 50 -9.06 10.91 31.21
CA ASN A 50 -9.62 12.22 30.86
C ASN A 50 -8.97 13.36 31.65
N GLN A 51 -7.97 13.06 32.48
CA GLN A 51 -7.27 14.00 33.35
C GLN A 51 -8.21 14.77 34.29
N THR A 52 -9.32 14.18 34.72
CA THR A 52 -10.32 14.84 35.58
C THR A 52 -10.45 14.16 36.94
N TRP A 53 -10.88 14.93 37.94
CA TRP A 53 -11.25 14.41 39.26
C TRP A 53 -12.74 14.05 39.26
N LYS A 54 -13.07 12.80 39.61
CA LYS A 54 -14.45 12.35 39.77
C LYS A 54 -14.81 12.28 41.24
N TYR A 55 -15.77 13.10 41.67
CA TYR A 55 -16.31 13.11 43.03
C TYR A 55 -17.48 12.13 43.17
N THR A 56 -17.50 11.36 44.26
CA THR A 56 -18.59 10.47 44.66
C THR A 56 -19.17 10.96 45.98
N ASP A 57 -20.45 11.33 45.98
CA ASP A 57 -21.18 11.74 47.17
C ASP A 57 -21.86 10.54 47.85
N LEU A 58 -21.60 10.34 49.13
CA LEU A 58 -22.18 9.26 49.93
C LEU A 58 -23.39 9.73 50.75
N THR A 59 -23.66 11.04 50.81
CA THR A 59 -24.77 11.62 51.59
C THR A 59 -26.13 11.47 50.93
N ALA A 60 -26.17 11.16 49.63
CA ALA A 60 -27.39 10.99 48.84
C ALA A 60 -27.96 9.54 48.87
N GLN A 61 -27.37 8.63 49.64
CA GLN A 61 -27.87 7.24 49.77
C GLN A 61 -29.04 7.19 50.78
N PRO A 62 -30.22 6.67 50.40
CA PRO A 62 -31.37 6.63 51.30
C PRO A 62 -31.17 5.54 52.38
N ASN A 63 -31.07 6.00 53.63
CA ASN A 63 -31.34 5.30 54.90
C ASN A 63 -30.20 4.43 55.52
N PRO A 64 -29.62 4.83 56.66
CA PRO A 64 -28.53 4.13 57.34
C PRO A 64 -28.96 3.03 58.35
N TYR A 65 -30.24 2.63 58.40
CA TYR A 65 -30.76 1.71 59.44
C TYR A 65 -31.07 0.27 59.00
N THR A 66 -30.67 -0.15 57.80
CA THR A 66 -30.64 -1.58 57.46
C THR A 66 -29.26 -2.13 57.75
N ASN A 67 -29.18 -3.07 58.69
CA ASN A 67 -28.02 -3.91 59.04
C ASN A 67 -27.51 -4.74 57.85
N LYS A 68 -27.06 -4.10 56.78
CA LYS A 68 -25.98 -4.61 55.95
C LYS A 68 -24.74 -3.94 56.48
N SER A 69 -23.70 -4.73 56.76
CA SER A 69 -22.34 -4.22 56.89
C SER A 69 -22.15 -3.02 55.96
N LEU A 70 -21.61 -1.91 56.45
CA LEU A 70 -21.01 -0.89 55.59
C LEU A 70 -19.99 -1.63 54.73
N ASP A 71 -20.46 -2.08 53.59
CA ASP A 71 -19.68 -2.80 52.62
C ASP A 71 -18.76 -1.72 52.05
N TYR A 72 -17.54 -1.68 52.56
CA TYR A 72 -16.41 -1.08 51.85
C TYR A 72 -16.23 -1.73 50.45
N GLY A 73 -17.02 -2.76 50.13
CA GLY A 73 -17.33 -3.21 48.80
C GLY A 73 -17.92 -2.11 47.92
N LYS A 74 -17.04 -1.61 47.06
CA LYS A 74 -17.29 -1.69 45.63
C LYS A 74 -18.64 -1.05 45.22
N THR A 75 -18.67 0.27 45.16
CA THR A 75 -19.06 0.85 43.87
C THR A 75 -18.04 0.31 42.86
N ILE A 76 -18.30 -0.91 42.36
CA ILE A 76 -17.68 -1.36 41.13
C ILE A 76 -18.16 -0.30 40.16
N ASN A 77 -17.31 0.68 39.88
CA ASN A 77 -17.36 1.33 38.60
C ASN A 77 -17.12 0.16 37.64
N THR A 78 -18.21 -0.51 37.23
CA THR A 78 -18.21 -1.74 36.43
C THR A 78 -17.52 -1.53 35.09
N GLN A 79 -17.17 -0.28 34.81
CA GLN A 79 -16.36 0.18 33.71
C GLN A 79 -15.12 0.86 34.28
N ASP A 80 -14.02 0.12 34.30
CA ASP A 80 -12.69 0.67 34.50
C ASP A 80 -12.37 1.54 33.26
N VAL A 81 -12.61 2.85 33.41
CA VAL A 81 -12.47 3.84 32.33
C VAL A 81 -11.01 3.92 31.85
N ASP A 82 -10.04 3.67 32.73
CA ASP A 82 -8.62 3.64 32.36
C ASP A 82 -8.33 2.40 31.50
N LEU A 83 -8.83 1.24 31.90
CA LEU A 83 -8.74 0.02 31.09
C LEU A 83 -9.44 0.16 29.74
N GLN A 84 -10.60 0.81 29.68
CA GLN A 84 -11.30 1.11 28.43
C GLN A 84 -10.49 2.05 27.53
N GLY A 85 -9.90 3.10 28.10
CA GLY A 85 -9.03 4.02 27.39
C GLY A 85 -7.81 3.33 26.80
N ARG A 86 -7.08 2.55 27.61
CA ARG A 86 -5.93 1.74 27.15
C ARG A 86 -6.33 0.76 26.06
N THR A 87 -7.47 0.09 26.22
CA THR A 87 -7.98 -0.86 25.22
C THR A 87 -8.29 -0.16 23.90
N ALA A 88 -8.90 1.03 23.93
CA ALA A 88 -9.17 1.82 22.72
C ALA A 88 -7.88 2.28 22.03
N THR A 89 -6.89 2.76 22.80
CA THR A 89 -5.57 3.15 22.26
C THR A 89 -4.87 1.97 21.58
N LEU A 90 -4.83 0.81 22.23
CA LEU A 90 -4.24 -0.40 21.64
C LEU A 90 -4.98 -0.84 20.37
N LYS A 91 -6.32 -0.76 20.37
CA LYS A 91 -7.13 -1.06 19.19
C LYS A 91 -6.80 -0.12 18.02
N GLN A 92 -6.67 1.17 18.27
CA GLN A 92 -6.31 2.16 17.25
C GLN A 92 -4.88 1.96 16.73
N GLN A 93 -3.92 1.67 17.62
CA GLN A 93 -2.55 1.37 17.23
C GLN A 93 -2.50 0.15 16.30
N LYS A 94 -3.17 -0.95 16.68
CA LYS A 94 -3.27 -2.14 15.83
C LYS A 94 -3.88 -1.82 14.47
N TYR A 95 -4.97 -1.07 14.45
CA TYR A 95 -5.60 -0.63 13.20
C TYR A 95 -4.60 0.11 12.30
N ASN A 96 -3.86 1.08 12.85
CA ASN A 96 -2.89 1.88 12.09
C ASN A 96 -1.75 1.02 11.54
N THR A 97 -1.15 0.18 12.39
CA THR A 97 -0.06 -0.73 11.99
C THR A 97 -0.51 -1.69 10.89
N ASN A 98 -1.72 -2.24 11.01
CA ASN A 98 -2.23 -3.17 10.02
C ASN A 98 -2.64 -2.49 8.71
N LYS A 99 -3.12 -1.25 8.76
CA LYS A 99 -3.33 -0.44 7.57
C LYS A 99 -2.02 -0.20 6.81
N GLU A 100 -0.94 0.12 7.52
CA GLU A 100 0.39 0.29 6.94
C GLU A 100 0.91 -1.01 6.29
N LYS A 101 0.71 -2.17 6.94
CA LYS A 101 1.04 -3.48 6.35
C LYS A 101 0.35 -3.70 5.00
N ILE A 102 -0.94 -3.35 4.88
CA ILE A 102 -1.68 -3.49 3.62
C ILE A 102 -1.06 -2.57 2.54
N GLN A 103 -0.70 -1.34 2.89
CA GLN A 103 -0.06 -0.40 1.96
C GLN A 103 1.29 -0.94 1.47
N ASN A 104 2.18 -1.34 2.39
CA ASN A 104 3.48 -1.91 2.04
C ASN A 104 3.33 -3.18 1.18
N TYR A 105 2.29 -3.97 1.42
CA TYR A 105 2.00 -5.16 0.63
C TYR A 105 1.56 -4.82 -0.80
N MET A 106 0.73 -3.79 -0.98
CA MET A 106 0.35 -3.29 -2.31
C MET A 106 1.56 -2.74 -3.07
N ASP A 107 2.42 -1.99 -2.39
CA ASP A 107 3.64 -1.45 -3.01
C ASP A 107 4.55 -2.58 -3.49
N HIS A 108 4.75 -3.61 -2.67
CA HIS A 108 5.50 -4.80 -3.07
C HIS A 108 4.89 -5.52 -4.29
N ILE A 109 3.55 -5.62 -4.37
CA ILE A 109 2.87 -6.17 -5.56
C ILE A 109 3.18 -5.29 -6.78
N TYR A 110 3.10 -3.97 -6.65
CA TYR A 110 3.36 -3.05 -7.76
C TYR A 110 4.80 -3.09 -8.24
N ASP A 111 5.76 -3.17 -7.33
CA ASP A 111 7.18 -3.29 -7.67
C ASP A 111 7.44 -4.59 -8.44
N GLY A 112 6.85 -5.71 -8.00
CA GLY A 112 6.95 -7.00 -8.71
C GLY A 112 6.34 -6.99 -10.12
N LEU A 113 5.47 -6.03 -10.44
CA LEU A 113 4.87 -5.85 -11.76
C LEU A 113 5.70 -4.92 -12.67
N GLN A 114 6.47 -3.99 -12.10
CA GLN A 114 7.13 -2.91 -12.82
C GLN A 114 8.23 -3.38 -13.79
N ASP A 115 8.92 -4.47 -13.47
CA ASP A 115 10.06 -4.96 -14.26
C ASP A 115 9.66 -5.73 -15.53
N LYS A 116 8.36 -5.99 -15.76
CA LYS A 116 7.93 -6.99 -16.76
C LYS A 116 6.89 -6.51 -17.76
N LEU A 117 6.36 -5.28 -17.62
CA LEU A 117 5.22 -4.81 -18.41
C LEU A 117 5.40 -3.36 -18.89
N PRO A 118 4.83 -2.99 -20.05
CA PRO A 118 4.76 -1.61 -20.49
C PRO A 118 4.08 -0.70 -19.45
N ARG A 119 4.53 0.56 -19.36
CA ARG A 119 4.04 1.53 -18.37
C ARG A 119 2.53 1.75 -18.44
N GLU A 120 1.95 1.75 -19.64
CA GLU A 120 0.51 1.91 -19.83
C GLU A 120 -0.27 0.71 -19.26
N THR A 121 0.17 -0.51 -19.55
CA THR A 121 -0.38 -1.74 -18.97
C THR A 121 -0.32 -1.70 -17.45
N LEU A 122 0.80 -1.25 -16.88
CA LEU A 122 0.95 -1.10 -15.44
C LEU A 122 -0.07 -0.12 -14.84
N ASN A 123 -0.28 1.04 -15.48
CA ASN A 123 -1.24 2.04 -15.01
C ASN A 123 -2.68 1.53 -15.08
N THR A 124 -3.01 0.79 -16.15
CA THR A 124 -4.31 0.12 -16.29
C THR A 124 -4.49 -0.90 -15.18
N MET A 125 -3.51 -1.76 -14.93
CA MET A 125 -3.55 -2.75 -13.85
C MET A 125 -3.73 -2.10 -12.47
N LYS A 126 -2.98 -1.03 -12.16
CA LYS A 126 -3.12 -0.29 -10.90
C LYS A 126 -4.54 0.26 -10.72
N SER A 127 -5.09 0.87 -11.77
CA SER A 127 -6.44 1.44 -11.75
C SER A 127 -7.50 0.35 -11.57
N ARG A 128 -7.37 -0.77 -12.30
CA ARG A 128 -8.28 -1.92 -12.19
C ARG A 128 -8.21 -2.55 -10.80
N LEU A 129 -7.01 -2.77 -10.24
CA LEU A 129 -6.86 -3.35 -8.91
C LEU A 129 -7.57 -2.49 -7.86
N TYR A 130 -7.40 -1.17 -7.92
CA TYR A 130 -8.08 -0.27 -7.01
C TYR A 130 -9.61 -0.33 -7.16
N ASN A 131 -10.11 -0.20 -8.39
CA ASN A 131 -11.55 -0.10 -8.66
C ASN A 131 -12.31 -1.42 -8.51
N GLU A 132 -11.69 -2.53 -8.90
CA GLU A 132 -12.34 -3.84 -8.96
C GLU A 132 -12.18 -4.63 -7.66
N VAL A 133 -11.11 -4.39 -6.90
CA VAL A 133 -10.77 -5.15 -5.69
C VAL A 133 -10.80 -4.26 -4.46
N CYS A 134 -9.95 -3.22 -4.39
CA CYS A 134 -9.81 -2.43 -3.16
C CYS A 134 -11.10 -1.72 -2.75
N LEU A 135 -11.81 -1.08 -3.69
CA LEU A 135 -13.10 -0.42 -3.40
C LEU A 135 -14.22 -1.39 -3.03
N LYS A 136 -14.08 -2.67 -3.37
CA LYS A 136 -15.10 -3.70 -3.13
C LYS A 136 -14.78 -4.60 -1.94
N LEU A 137 -13.69 -4.31 -1.22
CA LEU A 137 -13.38 -5.02 0.02
C LEU A 137 -14.54 -4.84 1.01
N PRO A 138 -14.92 -5.91 1.74
CA PRO A 138 -15.92 -5.79 2.78
C PRO A 138 -15.45 -4.80 3.86
N ARG A 139 -16.40 -4.27 4.63
CA ARG A 139 -16.05 -3.45 5.80
C ARG A 139 -15.37 -4.32 6.84
N LEU A 140 -14.05 -4.24 6.90
CA LEU A 140 -13.19 -5.03 7.79
C LEU A 140 -12.69 -4.17 8.95
N ASP A 141 -12.68 -4.74 10.16
CA ASP A 141 -12.00 -4.13 11.31
C ASP A 141 -10.52 -4.51 11.28
N PHE A 142 -9.66 -3.59 10.82
CA PHE A 142 -8.22 -3.82 10.73
C PHE A 142 -7.48 -3.80 12.06
N SER A 143 -8.16 -3.59 13.19
CA SER A 143 -7.56 -3.87 14.50
C SER A 143 -7.39 -5.37 14.77
N ILE A 144 -7.94 -6.23 13.90
CA ILE A 144 -7.86 -7.69 13.96
C ILE A 144 -6.94 -8.19 12.84
N ASP A 145 -5.87 -8.90 13.21
CA ASP A 145 -4.86 -9.37 12.26
C ASP A 145 -5.41 -10.34 11.19
N SER A 146 -6.39 -11.18 11.55
CA SER A 146 -7.03 -12.08 10.59
C SER A 146 -7.76 -11.34 9.48
N ASN A 147 -8.38 -10.20 9.79
CA ASN A 147 -9.05 -9.35 8.79
C ASN A 147 -8.03 -8.69 7.86
N THR A 148 -6.89 -8.27 8.40
CA THR A 148 -5.77 -7.72 7.63
C THR A 148 -5.21 -8.76 6.67
N ASN A 149 -4.93 -9.96 7.16
CA ASN A 149 -4.42 -11.06 6.32
C ASN A 149 -5.43 -11.45 5.24
N TYR A 150 -6.72 -11.49 5.58
CA TYR A 150 -7.80 -11.74 4.62
C TYR A 150 -7.85 -10.66 3.53
N ALA A 151 -7.75 -9.38 3.89
CA ALA A 151 -7.69 -8.28 2.92
C ALA A 151 -6.46 -8.40 2.00
N CYS A 152 -5.27 -8.68 2.55
CA CYS A 152 -4.06 -8.88 1.75
C CYS A 152 -4.22 -10.02 0.75
N GLN A 153 -4.82 -11.15 1.16
CA GLN A 153 -5.07 -12.28 0.27
C GLN A 153 -6.02 -11.91 -0.87
N MET A 154 -7.13 -11.21 -0.59
CA MET A 154 -8.05 -10.76 -1.63
C MET A 154 -7.38 -9.80 -2.63
N ILE A 155 -6.54 -8.89 -2.14
CA ILE A 155 -5.76 -7.98 -2.98
C ILE A 155 -4.79 -8.76 -3.86
N LEU A 156 -4.09 -9.75 -3.30
CA LEU A 156 -3.16 -10.60 -4.05
C LEU A 156 -3.86 -11.38 -5.16
N ASP A 157 -4.95 -12.07 -4.82
CA ASP A 157 -5.71 -12.89 -5.77
C ASP A 157 -6.28 -12.01 -6.91
N GLY A 158 -6.80 -10.83 -6.54
CA GLY A 158 -7.26 -9.83 -7.48
C GLY A 158 -6.15 -9.33 -8.42
N ALA A 159 -4.96 -9.04 -7.87
CA ALA A 159 -3.81 -8.61 -8.65
C ALA A 159 -3.35 -9.69 -9.64
N TYR A 160 -3.28 -10.96 -9.22
CA TYR A 160 -2.94 -12.06 -10.11
C TYR A 160 -3.97 -12.27 -11.22
N LYS A 161 -5.25 -12.21 -10.88
CA LYS A 161 -6.33 -12.30 -11.87
C LYS A 161 -6.21 -11.20 -12.93
N ILE A 162 -6.12 -9.94 -12.51
CA ILE A 162 -6.00 -8.80 -13.42
C ILE A 162 -4.72 -8.91 -14.27
N ARG A 163 -3.60 -9.29 -13.65
CA ARG A 163 -2.34 -9.53 -14.37
C ARG A 163 -2.51 -10.54 -15.49
N ASN A 164 -3.10 -11.69 -15.19
CA ASN A 164 -3.26 -12.74 -16.20
C ASN A 164 -4.20 -12.28 -17.32
N GLU A 165 -5.31 -11.60 -17.01
CA GLU A 165 -6.20 -11.03 -18.02
C GLU A 165 -5.51 -9.99 -18.93
N GLU A 166 -4.66 -9.12 -18.38
CA GLU A 166 -3.91 -8.15 -19.18
C GLU A 166 -2.81 -8.82 -20.03
N ILE A 167 -2.16 -9.86 -19.50
CA ILE A 167 -1.23 -10.69 -20.29
C ILE A 167 -1.95 -11.39 -21.42
N ASP A 168 -3.12 -11.97 -21.17
CA ASP A 168 -3.92 -12.67 -22.18
C ASP A 168 -4.39 -11.70 -23.27
N LYS A 169 -4.78 -10.46 -22.92
CA LYS A 169 -5.09 -9.41 -23.89
C LYS A 169 -3.87 -9.08 -24.75
N LEU A 170 -2.71 -8.87 -24.14
CA LEU A 170 -1.47 -8.63 -24.87
C LEU A 170 -1.14 -9.81 -25.80
N ALA A 171 -1.33 -11.05 -25.35
CA ALA A 171 -1.16 -12.24 -26.16
C ALA A 171 -2.20 -12.35 -27.29
N SER A 172 -3.43 -11.90 -27.08
CA SER A 172 -4.46 -11.87 -28.12
C SER A 172 -4.19 -10.80 -29.19
N LEU A 173 -3.60 -9.65 -28.81
CA LEU A 173 -3.13 -8.63 -29.75
C LEU A 173 -1.98 -9.14 -30.63
N ILE A 174 -1.18 -10.05 -30.09
CA ILE A 174 -0.11 -10.75 -30.83
C ILE A 174 -0.70 -11.78 -31.83
N ASN A 175 -1.92 -12.27 -31.60
CA ASN A 175 -2.57 -13.32 -32.40
C ASN A 175 -3.57 -12.78 -33.46
N ASP A 176 -3.67 -11.45 -33.64
CA ASP A 176 -4.38 -10.88 -34.79
C ASP A 176 -3.57 -11.15 -36.08
N PRO A 177 -4.20 -11.32 -37.25
CA PRO A 177 -3.62 -12.06 -38.37
C PRO A 177 -2.32 -11.44 -38.89
N LYS A 178 -1.21 -12.18 -38.67
CA LYS A 178 0.04 -12.27 -39.44
C LYS A 178 0.14 -11.27 -40.60
N GLU A 179 0.38 -10.00 -40.29
CA GLU A 179 0.64 -9.02 -41.33
C GLU A 179 2.00 -9.35 -41.93
N THR A 180 1.96 -9.86 -43.15
CA THR A 180 3.16 -10.12 -43.93
C THR A 180 3.52 -8.82 -44.63
N ILE A 181 4.60 -8.19 -44.18
CA ILE A 181 5.04 -6.91 -44.68
C ILE A 181 6.05 -7.17 -45.80
N ALA A 182 5.84 -6.54 -46.95
CA ALA A 182 6.78 -6.63 -48.06
C ALA A 182 8.07 -5.87 -47.70
N ILE A 183 9.22 -6.45 -48.01
CA ILE A 183 10.51 -5.80 -47.89
C ILE A 183 10.76 -4.98 -49.17
N ASP A 184 11.14 -3.72 -49.00
CA ASP A 184 11.52 -2.83 -50.10
C ASP A 184 12.91 -3.16 -50.63
N TYR A 185 13.90 -3.09 -49.74
CA TYR A 185 15.27 -3.45 -50.03
C TYR A 185 16.01 -3.90 -48.77
N ILE A 186 17.12 -4.62 -48.99
CA ILE A 186 18.00 -5.14 -47.95
C ILE A 186 19.39 -4.57 -48.17
N VAL A 187 20.01 -4.05 -47.12
CA VAL A 187 21.40 -3.58 -47.14
C VAL A 187 22.23 -4.41 -46.18
N GLU A 188 23.28 -5.02 -46.70
CA GLU A 188 24.24 -5.80 -45.90
C GLU A 188 25.47 -4.98 -45.60
N TYR A 189 25.89 -5.00 -44.34
CA TYR A 189 27.09 -4.34 -43.89
C TYR A 189 28.02 -5.35 -43.22
N SER A 190 29.32 -5.19 -43.47
CA SER A 190 30.38 -5.88 -42.74
C SER A 190 31.22 -4.87 -41.98
N PHE A 191 31.68 -5.25 -40.78
CA PHE A 191 32.55 -4.42 -39.95
C PHE A 191 34.01 -4.66 -40.37
N ILE A 192 34.58 -3.73 -41.13
CA ILE A 192 35.91 -3.84 -41.74
C ILE A 192 36.73 -2.60 -41.37
N ASN A 193 37.94 -2.80 -40.85
CA ASN A 193 38.85 -1.71 -40.46
C ASN A 193 38.21 -0.68 -39.51
N ASN A 194 37.51 -1.17 -38.48
CA ASN A 194 36.78 -0.37 -37.49
C ASN A 194 35.64 0.50 -38.05
N ASP A 195 35.09 0.16 -39.21
CA ASP A 195 33.97 0.88 -39.80
C ASP A 195 32.97 -0.08 -40.47
N TRP A 196 31.71 0.33 -40.52
CA TRP A 196 30.66 -0.42 -41.22
C TRP A 196 30.72 -0.09 -42.71
N LYS A 197 31.01 -1.10 -43.54
CA LYS A 197 31.02 -0.96 -45.00
C LYS A 197 29.85 -1.71 -45.60
N THR A 198 29.11 -1.06 -46.50
CA THR A 198 28.11 -1.71 -47.31
C THR A 198 28.79 -2.72 -48.24
N VAL A 199 28.39 -3.99 -48.15
CA VAL A 199 28.96 -5.07 -48.97
C VAL A 199 27.97 -5.57 -50.01
N ASN A 200 26.67 -5.41 -49.76
CA ASN A 200 25.63 -5.80 -50.70
C ASN A 200 24.38 -4.92 -50.56
N TYR A 201 23.67 -4.73 -51.68
CA TYR A 201 22.41 -4.01 -51.76
C TYR A 201 21.44 -4.81 -52.64
N ASP A 202 20.33 -5.24 -52.07
CA ASP A 202 19.38 -6.13 -52.72
C ASP A 202 17.97 -5.53 -52.79
N THR A 203 17.45 -5.41 -54.02
CA THR A 203 16.10 -4.91 -54.34
C THR A 203 15.16 -6.00 -54.86
N THR A 204 15.56 -7.28 -54.81
CA THR A 204 14.72 -8.41 -55.23
C THR A 204 13.49 -8.61 -54.34
N GLY A 205 13.38 -7.82 -53.28
CA GLY A 205 12.27 -7.83 -52.34
C GLY A 205 12.36 -8.98 -51.36
N GLY A 206 11.27 -9.19 -50.65
CA GLY A 206 11.14 -10.22 -49.64
C GLY A 206 9.87 -10.00 -48.85
N GLU A 207 9.65 -10.87 -47.88
CA GLU A 207 8.55 -10.73 -46.94
C GLU A 207 9.09 -10.94 -45.53
N VAL A 208 8.51 -10.20 -44.58
CA VAL A 208 8.68 -10.45 -43.16
C VAL A 208 7.31 -10.62 -42.51
N THR A 209 7.21 -11.59 -41.63
CA THR A 209 6.02 -11.87 -40.83
C THR A 209 6.46 -12.00 -39.38
N PHE A 210 5.70 -11.37 -38.49
CA PHE A 210 5.93 -11.46 -37.05
C PHE A 210 4.96 -12.48 -36.46
N GLU A 211 5.48 -13.49 -35.77
CA GLU A 211 4.68 -14.56 -35.16
C GLU A 211 5.09 -14.73 -33.71
N ASP A 212 4.28 -14.28 -32.76
CA ASP A 212 4.60 -14.32 -31.34
C ASP A 212 5.95 -13.67 -31.00
N ASN A 213 6.91 -14.49 -30.59
CA ASN A 213 8.29 -14.11 -30.32
C ASN A 213 9.21 -14.59 -31.44
N HIS A 214 8.72 -14.74 -32.66
CA HIS A 214 9.47 -15.14 -33.85
C HIS A 214 9.38 -14.06 -34.93
N ILE A 215 10.48 -13.89 -35.66
CA ILE A 215 10.51 -13.14 -36.91
C ILE A 215 10.77 -14.14 -38.02
N LEU A 216 9.76 -14.35 -38.85
CA LEU A 216 9.87 -15.10 -40.08
C LEU A 216 10.21 -14.14 -41.20
N PHE A 217 11.26 -14.41 -41.96
CA PHE A 217 11.65 -13.55 -43.08
C PHE A 217 12.17 -14.39 -44.23
N LYS A 218 11.85 -14.00 -45.46
CA LYS A 218 12.40 -14.64 -46.65
C LYS A 218 13.07 -13.62 -47.56
N ARG A 219 14.18 -14.05 -48.15
CA ARG A 219 14.87 -13.42 -49.27
C ARG A 219 14.90 -14.45 -50.38
N GLY A 220 14.10 -14.26 -51.43
CA GLY A 220 13.79 -15.31 -52.40
C GLY A 220 12.71 -16.28 -51.90
N SER A 221 12.87 -17.58 -52.16
CA SER A 221 11.82 -18.59 -51.96
C SER A 221 11.76 -19.21 -50.56
N ALA A 222 12.85 -19.19 -49.79
CA ALA A 222 12.94 -19.88 -48.51
C ALA A 222 12.74 -18.95 -47.32
N TRP A 223 11.80 -19.32 -46.44
CA TRP A 223 11.61 -18.68 -45.13
C TRP A 223 12.74 -19.04 -44.16
N LYS A 224 13.15 -18.06 -43.39
CA LYS A 224 14.05 -18.17 -42.24
C LYS A 224 13.28 -17.76 -41.00
N ASP A 225 13.61 -18.37 -39.87
CA ASP A 225 13.00 -18.12 -38.57
C ASP A 225 14.05 -17.60 -37.59
N ARG A 226 13.67 -16.61 -36.78
CA ARG A 226 14.45 -16.13 -35.64
C ARG A 226 13.56 -15.98 -34.41
N LYS A 227 13.79 -16.84 -33.43
CA LYS A 227 13.21 -16.70 -32.09
C LYS A 227 13.86 -15.56 -31.32
N LEU A 228 13.02 -14.69 -30.78
CA LEU A 228 13.32 -13.54 -29.93
C LEU A 228 13.11 -13.92 -28.45
N THR A 229 14.01 -13.52 -27.57
CA THR A 229 13.99 -13.95 -26.16
C THR A 229 14.01 -12.80 -25.16
N LEU A 230 15.03 -11.95 -25.19
CA LEU A 230 15.10 -10.73 -24.37
C LEU A 230 14.58 -9.54 -25.18
N LYS A 231 13.90 -8.58 -24.55
CA LYS A 231 13.47 -7.32 -25.18
C LYS A 231 13.80 -6.16 -24.27
N TYR A 232 14.53 -5.17 -24.77
CA TYR A 232 14.70 -3.89 -24.10
C TYR A 232 14.65 -2.74 -25.11
N PHE A 233 14.33 -1.53 -24.64
CA PHE A 233 14.27 -0.35 -25.49
C PHE A 233 15.55 0.47 -25.34
N ASN A 234 16.27 0.69 -26.44
CA ASN A 234 17.44 1.57 -26.49
C ASN A 234 16.98 3.01 -26.74
N THR A 235 17.01 3.83 -25.69
CA THR A 235 16.55 5.23 -25.74
C THR A 235 17.41 6.12 -26.65
N LYS A 236 18.70 5.80 -26.81
CA LYS A 236 19.64 6.57 -27.66
C LYS A 236 19.33 6.35 -29.14
N GLU A 237 19.09 5.10 -29.51
CA GLU A 237 18.83 4.70 -30.89
C GLU A 237 17.36 4.75 -31.28
N LYS A 238 16.47 4.87 -30.28
CA LYS A 238 15.01 4.78 -30.43
C LYS A 238 14.59 3.48 -31.12
N MET A 239 15.15 2.37 -30.66
CA MET A 239 14.87 1.02 -31.19
C MET A 239 14.63 0.03 -30.06
N TYR A 240 13.76 -0.95 -30.30
CA TYR A 240 13.71 -2.17 -29.49
C TYR A 240 14.81 -3.12 -29.91
N ILE A 241 15.52 -3.68 -28.94
CA ILE A 241 16.60 -4.65 -29.15
C ILE A 241 16.15 -5.98 -28.57
N TYR A 242 16.33 -7.03 -29.37
CA TYR A 242 15.98 -8.40 -29.06
C TYR A 242 17.19 -9.32 -29.14
N ASP A 243 17.29 -10.28 -28.23
CA ASP A 243 18.28 -11.37 -28.34
C ASP A 243 17.71 -12.55 -29.13
N SER A 244 18.50 -13.06 -30.09
CA SER A 244 18.23 -14.30 -30.82
C SER A 244 19.45 -15.22 -30.83
N GLU A 245 19.26 -16.50 -31.17
CA GLU A 245 20.36 -17.47 -31.25
C GLU A 245 21.45 -17.09 -32.29
N PHE A 246 21.09 -16.25 -33.27
CA PHE A 246 21.97 -15.79 -34.34
C PHE A 246 22.57 -14.39 -34.09
N GLY A 247 22.22 -13.72 -33.00
CA GLY A 247 22.64 -12.35 -32.67
C GLY A 247 21.48 -11.43 -32.34
N GLU A 248 21.77 -10.13 -32.22
CA GLU A 248 20.76 -9.12 -31.86
C GLU A 248 19.82 -8.82 -33.03
N VAL A 249 18.56 -8.50 -32.73
CA VAL A 249 17.60 -7.97 -33.70
C VAL A 249 17.09 -6.63 -33.22
N HIS A 250 17.17 -5.59 -34.05
CA HIS A 250 16.74 -4.24 -33.70
C HIS A 250 15.56 -3.83 -34.58
N THR A 251 14.53 -3.22 -33.98
CA THR A 251 13.37 -2.67 -34.70
C THR A 251 13.08 -1.25 -34.21
N ASP A 252 12.64 -0.37 -35.10
CA ASP A 252 12.29 1.02 -34.78
C ASP A 252 11.02 1.15 -33.93
N GLU A 253 10.04 0.28 -34.14
CA GLU A 253 8.81 0.21 -33.34
C GLU A 253 8.58 -1.16 -32.71
N THR A 254 7.58 -1.22 -31.85
CA THR A 254 7.22 -2.44 -31.13
C THR A 254 6.74 -3.49 -32.12
N VAL A 255 7.45 -4.62 -32.21
CA VAL A 255 7.11 -5.75 -33.10
C VAL A 255 5.65 -6.24 -32.96
N ILE A 256 5.05 -5.99 -31.80
CA ILE A 256 3.74 -6.51 -31.39
C ILE A 256 2.59 -6.05 -32.30
N SER A 257 2.73 -4.96 -33.07
CA SER A 257 1.64 -4.46 -33.93
C SER A 257 1.93 -4.45 -35.43
N GLY A 258 3.14 -4.79 -35.90
CA GLY A 258 3.54 -4.92 -37.32
C GLY A 258 3.47 -3.63 -38.18
N SER A 259 2.30 -3.00 -38.19
CA SER A 259 1.81 -1.86 -38.97
C SER A 259 2.69 -0.61 -39.08
N ASN A 260 3.67 -0.41 -38.20
CA ASN A 260 4.50 0.81 -38.20
C ASN A 260 6.02 0.55 -38.27
N ILE A 261 6.45 -0.71 -38.46
CA ILE A 261 7.87 -1.02 -38.51
C ILE A 261 8.39 -0.58 -39.89
N SER A 262 9.30 0.39 -39.93
CA SER A 262 9.93 0.81 -41.19
C SER A 262 11.22 0.06 -41.48
N LYS A 263 11.85 -0.49 -40.42
CA LYS A 263 13.14 -1.17 -40.55
C LYS A 263 13.40 -2.23 -39.48
N ILE A 264 14.01 -3.33 -39.90
CA ILE A 264 14.55 -4.39 -39.03
C ILE A 264 16.05 -4.52 -39.28
N ILE A 265 16.85 -4.60 -38.23
CA ILE A 265 18.30 -4.85 -38.33
C ILE A 265 18.63 -6.17 -37.64
N PHE A 266 19.21 -7.10 -38.38
CA PHE A 266 19.75 -8.34 -37.81
C PHE A 266 21.26 -8.20 -37.68
N TYR A 267 21.80 -8.46 -36.49
CA TYR A 267 23.24 -8.61 -36.27
C TYR A 267 23.59 -10.10 -36.21
N ASP A 268 24.81 -10.41 -36.66
CA ASP A 268 25.45 -11.68 -36.34
C ASP A 268 25.88 -11.69 -34.87
N LYS A 269 26.03 -12.88 -34.30
CA LYS A 269 26.37 -13.09 -32.88
C LYS A 269 27.71 -12.46 -32.48
N ASP A 270 28.68 -12.48 -33.38
CA ASP A 270 30.00 -11.85 -33.22
C ASP A 270 30.02 -10.38 -33.66
N LYS A 271 28.87 -9.86 -34.12
CA LYS A 271 28.69 -8.50 -34.65
C LYS A 271 29.61 -8.18 -35.83
N SER A 272 30.08 -9.19 -36.58
CA SER A 272 30.90 -8.97 -37.78
C SER A 272 30.06 -8.44 -38.95
N ASN A 273 28.79 -8.83 -39.02
CA ASN A 273 27.87 -8.37 -40.06
C ASN A 273 26.56 -7.87 -39.45
N LYS A 274 25.89 -6.99 -40.19
CA LYS A 274 24.49 -6.64 -39.97
C LYS A 274 23.72 -6.53 -41.27
N TYR A 275 22.44 -6.87 -41.20
CA TYR A 275 21.51 -6.88 -42.32
C TYR A 275 20.34 -5.96 -42.01
N CYS A 276 20.21 -4.88 -42.77
CA CYS A 276 19.15 -3.89 -42.61
C CYS A 276 18.06 -4.14 -43.64
N TYR A 277 16.87 -4.52 -43.18
CA TYR A 277 15.67 -4.76 -43.98
C TYR A 277 14.77 -3.54 -43.87
N PHE A 278 14.51 -2.88 -44.99
CA PHE A 278 13.61 -1.72 -45.07
C PHE A 278 12.26 -2.19 -45.58
N LEU A 279 11.18 -1.86 -44.88
CA LEU A 279 9.85 -2.40 -45.14
C LEU A 279 9.03 -1.43 -46.01
N LYS A 280 8.15 -1.97 -46.86
CA LYS A 280 7.19 -1.20 -47.66
C LYS A 280 5.98 -0.86 -46.79
N HIS A 281 5.65 0.42 -46.73
CA HIS A 281 4.39 0.93 -46.17
C HIS A 281 3.40 1.27 -47.29
#